data_AF-A0A7S1ULT6-F1
#
_entry.id   AF-A0A7S1ULT6-F1
#
_cell.length_a   1.000
_cell.length_b   1.000
_cell.length_c   1.000
_cell.angle_alpha   90.00
_cell.angle_beta   90.00
_cell.angle_gamma   90.00
#
_symmetry.space_group_name_H-M   'P 1'
#
loop_
_entity.id
_entity.type
_entity.pdbx_description
1 polymer ?
#
loop_
_entity_poly.entity_id
_entity_poly.type
_entity_poly.pdbx_seq_one_letter_code
_entity_poly.pdbx_strand_id
1 'polypeptide(L)'
;RRRNSRIRGFAIEPGLVRTQIGRHAPQWLLEVEYFLLGPFFLRTIDQGCASILLCALAPLDDLDGDNAAAEGESPPFYFANCMSKTPKANCTDLEEARRLRQLCQSIWQSYL
;
A
#
# COMPACT_ATOMS: atom_id res chain seq x y z
N ARG A 1 10.34 10.73 1.26
CA ARG A 1 10.50 11.79 2.29
C ARG A 1 10.44 13.15 1.60
N ARG A 2 9.54 14.09 1.96
CA ARG A 2 9.79 15.50 1.60
C ARG A 2 11.07 15.88 2.37
N ARG A 3 12.14 16.27 1.69
CA ARG A 3 13.35 16.79 2.34
C ARG A 3 12.87 17.90 3.31
N ASN A 4 13.05 17.70 4.62
CA ASN A 4 12.58 18.55 5.76
C ASN A 4 11.17 18.36 6.36
N SER A 5 10.39 17.32 6.03
CA SER A 5 9.16 17.02 6.80
C SER A 5 9.36 15.86 7.78
N ARG A 6 8.85 15.99 9.02
CA ARG A 6 8.66 14.87 9.97
C ARG A 6 7.58 13.87 9.53
N ILE A 7 7.06 14.00 8.31
CA ILE A 7 5.99 13.18 7.76
C ILE A 7 6.61 12.11 6.85
N ARG A 8 6.22 10.85 7.07
CA ARG A 8 6.55 9.70 6.24
C ARG A 8 5.29 9.19 5.56
N GLY A 9 5.39 8.86 4.27
CA GLY A 9 4.32 8.22 3.51
C GLY A 9 4.62 6.74 3.35
N PHE A 10 3.61 5.91 3.55
CA PHE A 10 3.68 4.45 3.40
C PHE A 10 2.64 4.02 2.35
N ALA A 11 2.98 3.00 1.56
CA ALA A 11 2.04 2.24 0.77
C ALA A 11 1.75 0.92 1.50
N ILE A 12 0.47 0.60 1.69
CA ILE A 12 0.06 -0.53 2.52
C ILE A 12 -0.88 -1.44 1.73
N GLU A 13 -0.57 -2.72 1.72
CA GLU A 13 -1.44 -3.79 1.24
C GLU A 13 -1.95 -4.59 2.45
N PRO A 14 -3.25 -4.50 2.80
CA PRO A 14 -3.81 -5.23 3.95
C PRO A 14 -3.94 -6.75 3.68
N GLY A 15 -3.68 -7.19 2.45
CA GLY A 15 -3.94 -8.54 1.95
C GLY A 15 -5.41 -8.73 1.53
N LEU A 16 -5.80 -9.97 1.29
CA LEU A 16 -7.17 -10.32 0.92
C LEU A 16 -8.06 -10.28 2.16
N VAL A 17 -8.83 -9.20 2.32
CA VAL A 17 -9.78 -9.01 3.42
C VAL A 17 -11.19 -8.93 2.85
N ARG A 18 -12.17 -9.56 3.49
CA ARG A 18 -13.57 -9.45 3.10
C ARG A 18 -14.07 -8.03 3.37
N THR A 19 -14.13 -7.21 2.33
CA THR A 19 -14.62 -5.82 2.39
C THR A 19 -15.87 -5.65 1.53
N GLN A 20 -16.50 -4.48 1.62
CA GLN A 20 -17.62 -4.09 0.77
C GLN A 20 -17.21 -3.65 -0.65
N ILE A 21 -15.91 -3.69 -1.00
CA ILE A 21 -15.42 -3.32 -2.34
C ILE A 21 -16.04 -4.24 -3.40
N GLY A 22 -16.20 -5.52 -3.09
CA GLY A 22 -16.80 -6.50 -3.98
C GLY A 22 -18.33 -6.51 -4.02
N ARG A 23 -19.05 -5.61 -3.31
CA ARG A 23 -20.52 -5.71 -3.14
C ARG A 23 -21.35 -5.67 -4.43
N HIS A 24 -20.77 -5.18 -5.52
CA HIS A 24 -21.40 -5.12 -6.85
C HIS A 24 -20.79 -6.14 -7.83
N ALA A 25 -19.81 -6.93 -7.39
CA ALA A 25 -19.30 -8.04 -8.17
C ALA A 25 -20.37 -9.14 -8.25
N PRO A 26 -20.40 -9.92 -9.34
CA PRO A 26 -21.27 -11.08 -9.42
C PRO A 26 -21.03 -12.03 -8.24
N GLN A 27 -22.11 -12.45 -7.58
CA GLN A 27 -22.04 -13.30 -6.37
C GLN A 27 -21.20 -14.57 -6.60
N TRP A 28 -21.34 -15.20 -7.77
CA TRP A 28 -20.58 -16.39 -8.14
C TRP A 28 -19.06 -16.15 -8.18
N LEU A 29 -18.63 -14.93 -8.55
CA LEU A 29 -17.21 -14.58 -8.60
C LEU A 29 -16.64 -14.46 -7.18
N LEU A 30 -17.39 -13.80 -6.29
CA LEU A 30 -17.01 -13.68 -4.88
C LEU A 30 -16.97 -15.06 -4.21
N GLU A 31 -17.94 -15.92 -4.51
CA GLU A 31 -17.97 -17.28 -3.97
C GLU A 31 -16.80 -18.12 -4.46
N VAL A 32 -16.45 -18.05 -5.75
CA VAL A 32 -15.27 -18.74 -6.29
C VAL A 32 -13.99 -18.21 -5.66
N GLU A 33 -13.84 -16.89 -5.55
CA GLU A 33 -12.68 -16.25 -4.93
C GLU A 33 -12.53 -16.69 -3.45
N TYR A 34 -13.61 -16.60 -2.66
CA TYR A 34 -13.58 -17.00 -1.26
C TYR A 34 -13.50 -18.52 -1.06
N PHE A 35 -14.02 -19.32 -1.96
CA PHE A 35 -13.91 -20.78 -1.85
C PHE A 35 -12.48 -21.26 -2.18
N LEU A 36 -11.88 -20.73 -3.25
CA LEU A 36 -10.56 -21.14 -3.70
C LEU A 36 -9.42 -20.49 -2.90
N LEU A 37 -9.51 -19.18 -2.63
CA LEU A 37 -8.46 -18.42 -1.95
C LEU A 37 -8.71 -18.27 -0.46
N GLY A 38 -9.96 -18.42 -0.01
CA GLY A 38 -10.37 -18.20 1.38
C GLY A 38 -9.53 -18.96 2.41
N PRO A 39 -9.41 -20.29 2.30
CA PRO A 39 -8.73 -21.10 3.30
C PRO A 39 -7.25 -20.76 3.51
N PHE A 40 -6.60 -20.17 2.51
CA PHE A 40 -5.15 -19.94 2.51
C PHE A 40 -4.77 -18.46 2.61
N PHE A 41 -5.60 -17.56 2.10
CA PHE A 41 -5.24 -16.16 1.89
C PHE A 41 -6.21 -15.16 2.51
N LEU A 42 -7.46 -15.56 2.82
CA LEU A 42 -8.43 -14.63 3.37
C LEU A 42 -8.12 -14.33 4.84
N ARG A 43 -8.03 -13.03 5.10
CA ARG A 43 -7.71 -12.46 6.40
C ARG A 43 -8.96 -11.98 7.11
N THR A 44 -8.91 -12.02 8.44
CA THR A 44 -9.88 -11.28 9.26
C THR A 44 -9.68 -9.77 9.09
N ILE A 45 -10.68 -8.99 9.48
CA ILE A 45 -10.58 -7.53 9.48
C ILE A 45 -9.39 -7.09 10.36
N ASP A 46 -9.24 -7.67 11.54
CA ASP A 46 -8.15 -7.36 12.47
C ASP A 46 -6.77 -7.64 11.85
N GLN A 47 -6.61 -8.77 11.16
CA GLN A 47 -5.38 -9.10 10.44
C GLN A 47 -5.09 -8.12 9.28
N GLY A 48 -6.13 -7.67 8.58
CA GLY A 48 -6.03 -6.66 7.54
C GLY A 48 -5.60 -5.29 8.08
N CYS A 49 -6.15 -4.90 9.22
CA CYS A 49 -5.85 -3.63 9.89
C CYS A 49 -4.45 -3.60 10.52
N ALA A 50 -3.89 -4.76 10.89
CA ALA A 50 -2.61 -4.83 11.60
C ALA A 50 -1.47 -4.13 10.86
N SER A 51 -1.38 -4.24 9.52
CA SER A 51 -0.34 -3.55 8.75
C SER A 51 -0.53 -2.03 8.74
N ILE A 52 -1.79 -1.58 8.76
CA ILE A 52 -2.13 -0.15 8.85
C ILE A 52 -1.72 0.40 10.22
N LEU A 53 -2.09 -0.31 11.29
CA LEU A 53 -1.75 0.07 12.66
C LEU A 53 -0.25 0.07 12.89
N LEU A 54 0.48 -0.92 12.36
CA LEU A 54 1.93 -0.97 12.41
C LEU A 54 2.54 0.30 11.80
N CYS A 55 2.18 0.66 10.56
CA CYS A 55 2.71 1.85 9.90
C CYS A 55 2.27 3.17 10.56
N ALA A 56 1.13 3.18 11.25
CA ALA A 56 0.60 4.39 11.89
C ALA A 56 1.17 4.62 13.29
N LEU A 57 1.49 3.56 14.04
CA LEU A 57 1.79 3.63 15.48
C LEU A 57 3.23 3.25 15.83
N ALA A 58 3.91 2.46 15.00
CA ALA A 58 5.28 2.07 15.31
C ALA A 58 6.24 3.28 15.18
N PRO A 59 7.27 3.36 16.03
CA PRO A 59 8.36 4.31 15.84
C PRO A 59 8.94 4.19 14.43
N LEU A 60 9.18 5.33 13.78
CA LEU A 60 9.64 5.33 12.39
C LEU A 60 10.98 4.61 12.20
N ASP A 61 11.85 4.69 13.20
CA ASP A 61 13.17 4.06 13.19
C ASP A 61 13.05 2.52 13.21
N ASP A 62 11.98 1.97 13.80
CA ASP A 62 11.71 0.53 13.83
C ASP A 62 11.16 0.00 12.50
N LEU A 63 10.68 0.90 11.64
CA LEU A 63 10.10 0.55 10.32
C LEU A 63 11.09 0.66 9.17
N ASP A 64 12.31 1.11 9.42
CA ASP A 64 13.29 1.39 8.36
C ASP A 64 13.89 0.11 7.75
N GLY A 65 13.90 -1.03 8.47
CA GLY A 65 14.25 -2.37 7.96
C GLY A 65 15.57 -2.44 7.16
N ASP A 66 15.77 -3.54 6.42
CA ASP A 66 16.92 -3.71 5.50
C ASP A 66 16.78 -2.87 4.22
N ASN A 67 15.61 -2.25 4.02
CA ASN A 67 15.35 -1.34 2.92
C ASN A 67 15.81 0.08 3.26
N ALA A 68 16.88 0.27 4.04
CA ALA A 68 17.49 1.58 4.20
C ALA A 68 18.05 2.01 2.83
N ALA A 69 17.44 3.00 2.19
CA ALA A 69 17.98 3.52 0.94
C ALA A 69 19.40 4.04 1.13
N ALA A 70 20.22 3.87 0.10
CA ALA A 70 21.48 4.57 -0.03
C ALA A 70 21.29 6.08 0.23
N GLU A 71 22.30 6.71 0.83
CA GLU A 71 22.27 8.12 1.21
C GLU A 71 21.71 9.02 0.08
N GLY A 72 20.61 9.72 0.35
CA GLY A 72 20.06 10.74 -0.53
C GLY A 72 18.68 10.44 -1.13
N GLU A 73 18.26 9.19 -1.11
CA GLU A 73 16.89 8.75 -1.47
C GLU A 73 16.23 8.06 -0.28
N SER A 74 14.90 8.07 -0.20
CA SER A 74 14.18 7.19 0.74
C SER A 74 13.43 6.20 -0.13
N PRO A 75 13.58 4.89 0.09
CA PRO A 75 12.93 3.93 -0.77
C PRO A 75 11.41 4.02 -0.56
N PRO A 76 10.61 3.55 -1.52
CA PRO A 76 9.19 3.40 -1.30
C PRO A 76 8.96 2.42 -0.14
N PHE A 77 8.39 2.92 0.96
CA PHE A 77 8.01 2.08 2.10
C PHE A 77 6.72 1.36 1.76
N TYR A 78 6.85 0.13 1.24
CA TYR A 78 5.73 -0.75 0.97
C TYR A 78 5.62 -1.83 2.05
N PHE A 79 4.46 -1.90 2.68
CA PHE A 79 4.17 -2.86 3.73
C PHE A 79 3.03 -3.77 3.33
N ALA A 80 3.24 -5.08 3.51
CA ALA A 80 2.21 -6.08 3.33
C ALA A 80 2.43 -7.20 4.34
N ASN A 81 1.35 -7.69 4.93
CA ASN A 81 1.44 -8.77 5.93
C ASN A 81 2.31 -8.41 7.14
N CYS A 82 2.24 -7.15 7.61
CA CYS A 82 3.04 -6.61 8.71
C CYS A 82 4.56 -6.68 8.47
N MET A 83 4.98 -6.73 7.20
CA MET A 83 6.38 -6.80 6.82
C MET A 83 6.68 -5.77 5.73
N SER A 84 7.89 -5.20 5.78
CA SER A 84 8.44 -4.42 4.67
C SER A 84 8.65 -5.36 3.49
N LYS A 85 8.20 -4.97 2.31
CA LYS A 85 8.36 -5.75 1.08
C LYS A 85 8.88 -4.88 -0.05
N THR A 86 9.66 -5.48 -0.93
CA THR A 86 10.07 -4.83 -2.17
C THR A 86 8.88 -4.77 -3.12
N PRO A 87 8.50 -3.58 -3.63
CA PRO A 87 7.49 -3.46 -4.67
C PRO A 87 7.90 -4.20 -5.94
N LYS A 88 6.94 -4.48 -6.82
CA LYS A 88 7.24 -4.98 -8.16
C LYS A 88 8.05 -3.93 -8.94
N ALA A 89 8.87 -4.37 -9.89
CA ALA A 89 9.76 -3.50 -10.66
C ALA A 89 9.04 -2.38 -11.42
N ASN A 90 7.81 -2.60 -11.88
CA ASN A 90 6.99 -1.58 -12.52
C ASN A 90 6.40 -0.56 -11.53
N CYS A 91 6.51 -0.78 -10.22
CA CYS A 91 6.07 0.17 -9.19
C CYS A 91 7.21 1.07 -8.70
N THR A 92 8.43 0.93 -9.23
CA THR A 92 9.60 1.72 -8.85
C THR A 92 9.99 2.78 -9.89
N ASP A 93 9.20 2.94 -10.96
CA ASP A 93 9.43 3.98 -11.98
C ASP A 93 9.07 5.38 -11.44
N LEU A 94 10.11 6.15 -11.09
CA LEU A 94 9.96 7.50 -10.58
C LEU A 94 9.52 8.51 -11.65
N GLU A 95 9.84 8.28 -12.91
CA GLU A 95 9.45 9.17 -14.00
C GLU A 95 7.94 9.03 -14.28
N GLU A 96 7.45 7.79 -14.37
CA GLU A 96 6.02 7.50 -14.51
C GLU A 96 5.22 8.05 -13.32
N ALA A 97 5.69 7.84 -12.09
CA ALA A 97 5.03 8.37 -10.90
C ALA A 97 4.94 9.91 -10.89
N ARG A 98 5.98 10.62 -11.37
CA ARG A 98 5.98 12.09 -11.51
C ARG A 98 4.98 12.55 -12.57
N ARG A 99 4.94 11.86 -13.72
CA ARG A 99 4.01 12.17 -14.81
C ARG A 99 2.55 11.98 -14.37
N LEU A 100 2.25 10.87 -13.70
CA LEU A 100 0.92 10.60 -13.14
C LEU A 100 0.51 11.69 -12.15
N ARG A 101 1.42 12.10 -11.26
CA ARG A 101 1.15 13.18 -10.31
C ARG A 101 0.80 14.51 -11.00
N GLN A 102 1.56 14.90 -12.03
CA GLN A 102 1.29 16.14 -12.77
C GLN A 102 -0.08 16.09 -13.46
N LEU A 103 -0.43 14.95 -14.05
CA LEU A 103 -1.74 14.74 -14.67
C LEU A 103 -2.87 14.83 -13.64
N CYS A 104 -2.74 14.18 -12.47
CA CYS A 104 -3.73 14.30 -11.42
C CYS A 104 -3.90 15.76 -10.93
N GLN A 105 -2.80 16.51 -10.84
CA GLN A 105 -2.84 17.92 -10.45
C GLN A 105 -3.54 18.80 -11.49
N SER A 106 -3.27 18.61 -12.79
CA SER A 106 -3.93 19.39 -13.84
C SER A 106 -5.43 19.10 -13.91
N ILE A 107 -5.82 17.83 -13.79
CA ILE A 107 -7.22 17.42 -13.71
C ILE A 107 -7.89 18.08 -12.49
N TRP A 108 -7.28 17.97 -11.31
CA TRP A 108 -7.85 18.56 -10.09
C TRP A 108 -8.06 20.08 -10.21
N GLN A 109 -7.08 20.79 -10.76
CA GLN A 109 -7.16 22.23 -10.96
C GLN A 109 -8.23 22.65 -11.97
N SER A 110 -8.58 21.80 -12.94
CA SER A 110 -9.66 22.08 -13.89
C SER A 110 -11.06 22.03 -13.28
N TYR A 111 -11.22 21.46 -12.08
CA TYR A 111 -12.49 21.39 -11.35
C TYR A 111 -12.67 22.50 -10.30
N LEU A 112 -11.64 23.34 -10.08
CA LEU A 112 -11.65 24.48 -9.18
C LEU A 112 -11.75 25.79 -9.96
#